data_AF-A0A091VIR9-F1
#
_entry.id   AF-A0A091VIR9-F1
#
_cell.length_a   1.000
_cell.length_b   1.000
_cell.length_c   1.000
_cell.angle_alpha   90.00
_cell.angle_beta   90.00
_cell.angle_gamma   90.00
#
_symmetry.space_group_name_H-M   'P 1'
#
loop_
_entity.id
_entity.type
_entity.pdbx_description
1 polymer ?
#
loop_
_entity_poly.entity_id
_entity_poly.type
_entity_poly.pdbx_seq_one_letter_code
_entity_poly.pdbx_strand_id
1 'polypeptide(L)'
;ECELTRLLQDKLQYEMRLRYMKHYFPIDYMVQVQYEEVLRPSNITRLRNRTVSEAALRYLWFHVSSQAVLRIREVLPEKHPSWKYTQEL
;
A
#
# COMPACT_ATOMS: atom_id res chain seq x y z
N GLU A 1 -2.21 -8.89 -16.84
CA GLU A 1 -1.38 -8.41 -15.70
C GLU A 1 -1.17 -6.89 -15.73
N CYS A 2 -0.58 -6.34 -16.80
CA CYS A 2 -0.21 -4.91 -16.84
C CYS A 2 -1.39 -3.92 -16.76
N GLU A 3 -2.58 -4.30 -17.23
CA GLU A 3 -3.76 -3.42 -17.20
C GLU A 3 -4.25 -3.16 -15.77
N LEU A 4 -4.31 -4.21 -14.93
CA LEU A 4 -4.64 -4.09 -13.51
C LEU A 4 -3.63 -3.23 -12.77
N THR A 5 -2.34 -3.43 -13.02
CA THR A 5 -1.30 -2.60 -12.38
C THR A 5 -1.31 -1.18 -12.90
N ARG A 6 -1.80 -0.92 -14.11
CA ARG A 6 -1.99 0.43 -14.65
C ARG A 6 -3.12 1.16 -13.95
N LEU A 7 -4.25 0.49 -13.70
CA LEU A 7 -5.34 1.04 -12.89
C LEU A 7 -4.85 1.43 -11.48
N LEU A 8 -4.06 0.55 -10.85
CA LEU A 8 -3.42 0.85 -9.57
C LEU A 8 -2.42 2.00 -9.68
N GLN A 9 -1.61 2.06 -10.74
CA GLN A 9 -0.67 3.14 -10.96
C GLN A 9 -1.38 4.50 -11.04
N ASP A 10 -2.53 4.57 -11.71
CA ASP A 10 -3.33 5.79 -11.81
C ASP A 10 -3.94 6.20 -10.47
N LYS A 11 -4.43 5.24 -9.68
CA LYS A 11 -4.94 5.49 -8.33
C LYS A 11 -3.84 5.85 -7.32
N LEU A 12 -2.64 5.31 -7.49
CA LEU A 12 -1.48 5.53 -6.62
C LEU A 12 -0.54 6.62 -7.13
N GLN A 13 -0.99 7.47 -8.04
CA GLN A 13 -0.26 8.68 -8.42
C GLN A 13 0.07 9.53 -7.18
N TYR A 14 1.16 10.28 -7.27
CA TYR A 14 1.70 11.04 -6.14
C TYR A 14 0.66 11.99 -5.53
N GLU A 15 -0.08 12.73 -6.36
CA GLU A 15 -1.07 13.70 -5.91
C GLU A 15 -2.22 13.04 -5.14
N MET A 16 -2.69 11.89 -5.60
CA MET A 16 -3.73 11.11 -4.93
C MET A 16 -3.24 10.63 -3.57
N ARG A 17 -2.04 10.05 -3.51
CA ARG A 17 -1.43 9.62 -2.23
C ARG A 17 -1.23 10.79 -1.28
N LEU A 18 -0.72 11.91 -1.74
CA LEU A 18 -0.50 13.10 -0.92
C LEU A 18 -1.82 13.62 -0.33
N ARG A 19 -2.87 13.72 -1.16
CA ARG A 19 -4.18 14.21 -0.72
C ARG A 19 -4.82 13.26 0.30
N TYR A 20 -4.96 11.99 -0.06
CA TYR A 20 -5.74 11.04 0.74
C TYR A 20 -4.97 10.41 1.90
N MET A 21 -3.64 10.33 1.85
CA MET A 21 -2.81 9.71 2.90
C MET A 21 -2.00 10.70 3.74
N LYS A 22 -1.99 12.00 3.39
CA LYS A 22 -1.34 13.04 4.21
C LYS A 22 -2.31 14.16 4.58
N HIS A 23 -2.91 14.85 3.63
CA HIS A 23 -3.72 16.05 3.93
C HIS A 23 -5.00 15.75 4.71
N TYR A 24 -5.59 14.57 4.49
CA TYR A 24 -6.80 14.16 5.21
C TYR A 24 -6.53 13.49 6.55
N PHE A 25 -5.27 13.29 6.91
CA PHE A 25 -4.89 12.76 8.21
C PHE A 25 -4.34 13.88 9.12
N PRO A 26 -4.45 13.74 10.45
CA PRO A 26 -3.77 14.64 11.38
C PRO A 26 -2.26 14.67 11.13
N ILE A 27 -1.62 15.78 11.47
CA ILE A 27 -0.16 15.93 11.41
C ILE A 27 0.48 14.86 12.32
N ASP A 28 1.51 14.18 11.81
CA ASP A 28 2.24 13.10 12.48
C ASP A 28 1.37 11.90 12.92
N TYR A 29 0.22 11.71 12.28
CA TYR A 29 -0.58 10.51 12.48
C TYR A 29 0.18 9.25 12.05
N MET A 30 0.16 8.22 12.90
CA MET A 30 0.85 6.95 12.68
C MET A 30 -0.10 5.78 12.93
N VAL A 31 0.02 4.74 12.10
CA VAL A 31 -0.65 3.45 12.29
C VAL A 31 0.38 2.43 12.74
N GLN A 32 0.05 1.66 13.78
CA GLN A 32 0.91 0.60 14.27
C GLN A 32 0.84 -0.61 13.33
N VAL A 33 2.00 -1.09 12.90
CA VAL A 33 2.15 -2.24 11.99
C VAL A 33 3.31 -3.13 12.45
N GLN A 34 3.25 -4.40 12.10
CA GLN A 34 4.34 -5.34 12.30
C GLN A 34 5.50 -5.03 11.33
N TYR A 35 6.71 -5.45 11.71
CA TYR A 35 7.90 -5.16 10.92
C TYR A 35 7.81 -5.76 9.50
N GLU A 36 7.24 -6.96 9.39
CA GLU A 36 7.06 -7.69 8.12
C GLU A 36 6.02 -7.04 7.20
N GLU A 37 5.12 -6.21 7.74
CA GLU A 37 4.12 -5.47 6.96
C GLU A 37 4.75 -4.26 6.24
N VAL A 38 6.03 -3.96 6.48
CA VAL A 38 6.78 -2.88 5.82
C VAL A 38 7.64 -3.43 4.69
N LEU A 39 7.08 -3.42 3.47
CA LEU A 39 7.79 -3.87 2.27
C LEU A 39 8.33 -2.70 1.44
N ARG A 40 9.66 -2.53 1.42
CA ARG A 40 10.36 -1.50 0.65
C ARG A 40 11.14 -2.10 -0.53
N PRO A 41 11.58 -1.30 -1.52
CA PRO A 41 12.43 -1.79 -2.61
C PRO A 41 13.69 -2.52 -2.13
N SER A 42 14.29 -2.10 -1.01
CA SER A 42 15.45 -2.78 -0.42
C SER A 42 15.15 -4.21 0.03
N ASN A 43 13.94 -4.49 0.53
CA ASN A 43 13.50 -5.84 0.89
C ASN A 43 13.39 -6.71 -0.38
N ILE A 44 12.82 -6.15 -1.45
CA ILE A 44 12.68 -6.84 -2.76
C ILE A 44 14.05 -7.16 -3.34
N THR A 45 14.96 -6.19 -3.40
CA THR A 45 16.34 -6.40 -3.90
C THR A 45 17.05 -7.49 -3.09
N ARG A 46 16.92 -7.47 -1.76
CA ARG A 46 17.51 -8.50 -0.89
C ARG A 46 16.96 -9.89 -1.16
N LEU A 47 15.65 -10.03 -1.38
CA LEU A 47 15.02 -11.31 -1.66
C LEU A 47 15.34 -11.82 -3.08
N ARG A 48 15.37 -10.92 -4.07
CA ARG A 48 15.80 -11.22 -5.43
C ARG A 48 17.23 -11.78 -5.45
N ASN A 49 18.15 -11.17 -4.68
CA ASN A 49 19.53 -11.66 -4.53
C ASN A 49 19.62 -13.04 -3.85
N ARG A 50 18.56 -13.48 -3.15
CA ARG A 50 18.44 -14.81 -2.53
C ARG A 50 17.66 -15.80 -3.42
N THR A 51 17.62 -15.56 -4.73
CA THR A 51 16.99 -16.45 -5.73
C THR A 51 15.46 -16.61 -5.59
N VAL A 52 14.78 -15.70 -4.91
CA VAL A 52 13.31 -15.68 -4.87
C VAL A 52 12.78 -15.30 -6.26
N SER A 53 11.81 -16.05 -6.78
CA SER A 53 11.25 -15.83 -8.11
C SER A 53 10.45 -14.52 -8.19
N GLU A 54 10.42 -13.90 -9.37
CA GLU A 54 9.63 -12.67 -9.59
C GLU A 54 8.13 -12.88 -9.32
N ALA A 55 7.59 -14.06 -9.64
CA ALA A 55 6.20 -14.39 -9.33
C ALA A 55 5.94 -14.39 -7.82
N ALA A 56 6.86 -14.98 -7.02
CA ALA A 56 6.75 -14.96 -5.56
C ALA A 56 6.91 -13.54 -4.98
N LEU A 57 7.81 -12.72 -5.55
CA LEU A 57 7.97 -11.32 -5.14
C LEU A 57 6.72 -10.48 -5.45
N ARG A 58 6.09 -10.68 -6.61
CA ARG A 58 4.82 -10.02 -6.98
C ARG A 58 3.68 -10.44 -6.05
N TYR A 59 3.59 -11.74 -5.74
CA TYR A 59 2.61 -12.25 -4.78
C TYR A 59 2.82 -11.64 -3.38
N LEU A 60 4.06 -11.62 -2.89
CA LEU A 60 4.41 -10.99 -1.62
C LEU A 60 4.04 -9.51 -1.60
N TRP A 61 4.37 -8.79 -2.68
CA TRP A 61 4.02 -7.37 -2.81
C TRP A 61 2.51 -7.15 -2.75
N PHE A 62 1.73 -7.94 -3.48
CA PHE A 62 0.27 -7.86 -3.46
C PHE A 62 -0.26 -8.13 -2.05
N HIS A 63 0.17 -9.23 -1.42
CA HIS A 63 -0.29 -9.63 -0.10
C HIS A 63 -0.01 -8.55 0.96
N VAL A 64 1.25 -8.07 1.05
CA VAL A 64 1.62 -7.04 2.03
C VAL A 64 0.90 -5.71 1.75
N SER A 65 0.74 -5.33 0.48
CA SER A 65 0.04 -4.10 0.11
C SER A 65 -1.45 -4.16 0.48
N SER A 66 -2.11 -5.30 0.26
CA SER A 66 -3.50 -5.51 0.69
C SER A 66 -3.64 -5.42 2.20
N GLN A 67 -2.72 -6.04 2.96
CA GLN A 67 -2.72 -5.91 4.42
C GLN A 67 -2.53 -4.45 4.86
N ALA A 68 -1.60 -3.71 4.24
CA ALA A 68 -1.40 -2.30 4.56
C ALA A 68 -2.68 -1.46 4.34
N VAL A 69 -3.41 -1.68 3.24
CA VAL A 69 -4.70 -1.01 3.00
C VAL A 69 -5.74 -1.39 4.06
N LEU A 70 -5.81 -2.66 4.45
CA LEU A 70 -6.72 -3.11 5.53
C LEU A 70 -6.40 -2.43 6.86
N ARG A 71 -5.12 -2.35 7.25
CA ARG A 71 -4.69 -1.64 8.48
C ARG A 71 -5.10 -0.17 8.47
N ILE A 72 -4.96 0.50 7.32
CA ILE A 72 -5.43 1.88 7.18
C ILE A 72 -6.94 1.93 7.36
N ARG A 73 -7.69 1.01 6.76
CA ARG A 73 -9.16 1.00 6.86
C ARG A 73 -9.69 0.66 8.26
N GLU A 74 -8.96 -0.12 9.06
CA GLU A 74 -9.31 -0.41 10.46
C GLU A 74 -9.41 0.85 11.32
N VAL A 75 -8.64 1.90 10.99
CA VAL A 75 -8.63 3.17 11.72
C VAL A 75 -9.46 4.27 11.03
N LEU A 76 -10.02 3.99 9.85
CA LEU A 76 -10.82 4.95 9.09
C LEU A 76 -12.32 4.72 9.31
N PRO A 77 -13.07 5.70 9.84
CA PRO A 77 -14.53 5.61 9.82
C PRO A 77 -15.06 5.77 8.38
N GLU A 78 -16.23 5.20 8.08
CA GLU A 78 -16.82 5.24 6.74
C GLU A 78 -17.04 6.66 6.18
N LYS A 79 -17.26 7.62 7.08
CA LYS A 79 -17.44 9.04 6.72
C LYS A 79 -16.13 9.76 6.40
N HIS A 80 -14.98 9.12 6.62
CA HIS A 80 -13.68 9.73 6.36
C HIS A 80 -13.49 9.97 4.85
N PRO A 81 -12.96 11.13 4.42
CA PRO A 81 -12.82 11.45 3.00
C PRO A 81 -11.88 10.51 2.24
N SER A 82 -10.98 9.79 2.93
CA SER A 82 -10.13 8.74 2.35
C SER A 82 -10.77 7.36 2.28
N TRP A 83 -11.94 7.13 2.88
CA TRP A 83 -12.58 5.81 2.94
C TRP A 83 -12.81 5.22 1.54
N LYS A 84 -13.49 5.98 0.67
CA LYS A 84 -13.78 5.55 -0.71
C LYS A 84 -12.49 5.31 -1.51
N TYR A 85 -11.50 6.17 -1.34
CA TYR A 85 -10.19 6.00 -1.99
C TYR A 85 -9.53 4.68 -1.58
N THR A 86 -9.51 4.36 -0.28
CA THR A 86 -8.95 3.09 0.22
C THR A 86 -9.79 1.86 -0.10
N GLN A 87 -11.08 2.02 -0.41
CA GLN A 87 -11.96 0.92 -0.81
C GLN A 87 -11.73 0.51 -2.27
N GLU A 88 -11.30 1.46 -3.11
CA GLU A 88 -11.02 1.25 -4.53
C GLU A 88 -9.59 0.73 -4.80
N LEU A 89 -8.75 0.67 -3.76
CA LEU A 89 -7.40 0.09 -3.79
C LEU A 89 -7.43 -1.40 -3.41
#